data_AF-A0A0F6A172-F1
#
_entry.id   AF-A0A0F6A172-F1
#
_cell.length_a   1.000
_cell.length_b   1.000
_cell.length_c   1.000
_cell.angle_alpha   90.00
_cell.angle_beta   90.00
_cell.angle_gamma   90.00
#
_symmetry.space_group_name_H-M   'P 1'
#
loop_
_entity.id
_entity.type
_entity.pdbx_description
1 polymer ?
#
loop_
_entity_poly.entity_id
_entity_poly.type
_entity_poly.pdbx_seq_one_letter_code
_entity_poly.pdbx_strand_id
1 'polypeptide(L)'
;MADMAKNAKCALVSCSLFLTSFAPSSFALELTQAQKEEFVNSTVMMLEAGGILGSIAKCSGKSEGELKQGYEEVLFKCYDEIKSFDDISVCLTEKVPKMTGLTAEQLDKCVPDDM
;
A
#
# COMPACT_ATOMS: atom_id res chain seq x y z
N MET A 1 -5.61 31.41 17.32
CA MET A 1 -5.43 31.15 15.88
C MET A 1 -4.07 30.51 15.68
N ALA A 2 -3.94 29.18 15.76
CA ALA A 2 -2.63 28.51 15.57
C ALA A 2 -2.72 27.00 15.25
N ASP A 3 -3.85 26.47 14.79
CA ASP A 3 -4.01 24.99 14.65
C ASP A 3 -4.35 24.50 13.23
N MET A 4 -4.35 25.38 12.22
CA MET A 4 -4.70 24.99 10.84
C MET A 4 -3.50 24.84 9.89
N ALA A 5 -2.26 24.98 10.38
CA ALA A 5 -1.09 25.07 9.50
C ALA A 5 -0.23 23.79 9.40
N LYS A 6 -0.44 22.76 10.23
CA LYS A 6 0.37 21.53 10.20
C LYS A 6 -0.16 20.44 9.25
N ASN A 7 -1.47 20.37 9.04
CA ASN A 7 -2.07 19.35 8.15
C ASN A 7 -1.94 19.68 6.65
N ALA A 8 -1.45 20.87 6.29
CA ALA A 8 -1.33 21.29 4.89
C ALA A 8 -0.04 20.77 4.20
N LYS A 9 0.92 20.19 4.93
CA LYS A 9 2.18 19.72 4.35
C LYS A 9 2.16 18.27 3.85
N CYS A 10 1.28 17.41 4.38
CA CYS A 10 1.13 16.03 3.88
C CYS A 10 0.47 15.96 2.49
N ALA A 11 -0.20 17.02 2.04
CA ALA A 11 -1.00 17.00 0.82
C ALA A 11 -0.25 17.40 -0.47
N LEU A 12 0.94 17.98 -0.37
CA LEU A 12 1.58 18.63 -1.53
C LEU A 12 2.70 17.82 -2.20
N VAL A 13 3.29 16.84 -1.54
CA VAL A 13 4.36 16.03 -2.16
C VAL A 13 3.79 14.82 -2.93
N SER A 14 2.60 14.34 -2.56
CA SER A 14 2.05 13.10 -3.12
C SER A 14 1.19 13.26 -4.38
N CYS A 15 0.92 14.49 -4.84
CA CYS A 15 0.01 14.76 -5.96
C CYS A 15 0.69 15.01 -7.32
N SER A 16 2.01 15.20 -7.37
CA SER A 16 2.68 15.68 -8.60
C SER A 16 3.27 14.60 -9.50
N LEU A 17 3.24 13.32 -9.10
CA LEU A 17 3.81 12.23 -9.92
C LEU A 17 2.77 11.41 -10.71
N PHE A 18 1.47 11.65 -10.51
CA PHE A 18 0.39 10.87 -11.16
C PHE A 18 -0.39 11.61 -12.26
N LEU A 19 -0.06 12.86 -12.58
CA LEU A 19 -0.90 13.73 -13.42
C LEU A 19 -0.44 13.93 -14.87
N THR A 20 0.38 13.03 -15.43
CA THR A 20 0.54 12.96 -16.88
C THR A 20 0.11 11.62 -17.42
N SER A 21 -1.19 11.54 -17.78
CA SER A 21 -1.78 10.66 -18.80
C SER A 21 -2.80 9.60 -18.39
N PHE A 22 -3.59 9.80 -17.33
CA PHE A 22 -4.89 9.10 -17.25
C PHE A 22 -6.00 10.08 -16.87
N ALA A 23 -6.93 10.27 -17.82
CA ALA A 23 -8.11 11.08 -17.63
C ALA A 23 -8.94 10.54 -16.43
N PRO A 24 -9.62 11.43 -15.67
CA PRO A 24 -10.43 11.03 -14.54
C PRO A 24 -11.73 10.46 -15.11
N SER A 25 -11.81 9.15 -15.19
CA SER A 25 -13.06 8.49 -15.47
C SER A 25 -13.34 7.54 -14.33
N SER A 26 -14.44 7.81 -13.66
CA SER A 26 -15.03 7.18 -12.47
C SER A 26 -15.40 5.71 -12.69
N PHE A 27 -14.51 4.93 -13.29
CA PHE A 27 -14.71 3.51 -13.55
C PHE A 27 -14.34 2.71 -12.31
N ALA A 28 -15.24 1.80 -11.93
CA ALA A 28 -14.84 0.63 -11.18
C ALA A 28 -13.62 0.03 -11.89
N LEU A 29 -12.55 -0.19 -11.14
CA LEU A 29 -11.32 -0.83 -11.62
C LEU A 29 -11.60 -2.28 -12.02
N GLU A 30 -12.37 -2.52 -13.09
CA GLU A 30 -12.44 -3.81 -13.77
C GLU A 30 -11.17 -3.98 -14.60
N LEU A 31 -10.05 -4.15 -13.90
CA LEU A 31 -8.82 -4.66 -14.51
C LEU A 31 -9.03 -6.11 -14.93
N THR A 32 -8.46 -6.47 -16.08
CA THR A 32 -8.32 -7.87 -16.46
C THR A 32 -7.43 -8.60 -15.45
N GLN A 33 -7.57 -9.93 -15.33
CA GLN A 33 -6.74 -10.72 -14.41
C GLN A 33 -5.24 -10.47 -14.62
N ALA A 34 -4.79 -10.37 -15.87
CA ALA A 34 -3.40 -10.07 -16.19
C ALA A 34 -2.94 -8.69 -15.67
N GLN A 35 -3.79 -7.66 -15.78
CA GLN A 35 -3.47 -6.33 -15.25
C GLN A 35 -3.48 -6.29 -13.72
N LYS A 36 -4.35 -7.09 -13.07
CA LYS A 36 -4.32 -7.25 -11.61
C LYS A 36 -3.01 -7.91 -11.17
N GLU A 37 -2.62 -9.00 -11.81
CA GLU A 37 -1.35 -9.70 -11.57
C GLU A 37 -0.16 -8.75 -11.75
N GLU A 38 -0.15 -7.96 -12.83
CA GLU A 38 0.91 -6.98 -13.09
C GLU A 38 0.97 -5.88 -12.02
N PHE A 39 -0.19 -5.33 -11.61
CA PHE A 39 -0.27 -4.32 -10.56
C PHE A 39 0.21 -4.85 -9.21
N VAL A 40 -0.26 -6.04 -8.81
CA VAL A 40 0.12 -6.69 -7.56
C VAL A 40 1.62 -6.98 -7.55
N ASN A 41 2.14 -7.59 -8.61
CA ASN A 41 3.55 -7.94 -8.71
C ASN A 41 4.44 -6.69 -8.72
N SER A 42 4.05 -5.64 -9.46
CA SER A 42 4.79 -4.37 -9.47
C SER A 42 4.82 -3.70 -8.10
N THR A 43 3.70 -3.72 -7.38
CA THR A 43 3.60 -3.16 -6.02
C THR A 43 4.50 -3.92 -5.05
N VAL A 44 4.46 -5.25 -5.10
CA VAL A 44 5.29 -6.09 -4.23
C VAL A 44 6.77 -5.95 -4.56
N MET A 45 7.14 -5.85 -5.83
CA MET A 45 8.51 -5.53 -6.24
C MET A 45 8.98 -4.18 -5.72
N MET A 46 8.12 -3.16 -5.67
CA MET A 46 8.47 -1.87 -5.04
C MET A 46 8.70 -2.01 -3.54
N LEU A 47 7.89 -2.80 -2.84
CA LEU A 47 8.09 -3.07 -1.40
C LEU A 47 9.39 -3.83 -1.13
N GLU A 48 9.76 -4.77 -2.01
CA GLU A 48 11.03 -5.48 -1.96
C GLU A 48 12.21 -4.53 -2.23
N ALA A 49 12.16 -3.77 -3.32
CA ALA A 49 13.22 -2.85 -3.71
C ALA A 49 13.42 -1.72 -2.68
N GLY A 50 12.34 -1.27 -2.04
CA GLY A 50 12.37 -0.31 -0.95
C GLY A 50 12.87 -0.86 0.39
N GLY A 51 13.15 -2.17 0.49
CA GLY A 51 13.54 -2.80 1.75
C GLY A 51 12.43 -2.82 2.82
N ILE A 52 11.19 -2.52 2.44
CA ILE A 52 10.02 -2.51 3.34
C ILE A 52 9.77 -3.93 3.86
N LEU A 53 9.76 -4.93 2.96
CA LEU A 53 9.52 -6.32 3.37
C LEU A 53 10.58 -6.81 4.35
N GLY A 54 11.86 -6.47 4.12
CA GLY A 54 12.94 -6.84 5.04
C GLY A 54 12.87 -6.13 6.39
N SER A 55 12.36 -4.90 6.43
CA SER A 55 12.19 -4.16 7.69
C SER A 55 11.00 -4.68 8.49
N ILE A 56 9.88 -4.98 7.82
CA ILE A 56 8.71 -5.62 8.44
C ILE A 56 9.03 -7.05 8.88
N ALA A 57 9.83 -7.81 8.12
CA ALA A 57 10.30 -9.15 8.49
C ALA A 57 11.00 -9.14 9.84
N LYS A 58 11.94 -8.18 10.03
CA LYS A 58 12.65 -8.01 11.30
C LYS A 58 11.71 -7.66 12.45
N CYS A 59 10.68 -6.84 12.21
CA CYS A 59 9.74 -6.43 13.24
C CYS A 59 8.72 -7.51 13.63
N SER A 60 8.19 -8.22 12.63
CA SER A 60 7.16 -9.25 12.82
C SER A 60 7.72 -10.61 13.19
N GLY A 61 9.02 -10.84 12.98
CA GLY A 61 9.63 -12.17 13.10
C GLY A 61 9.24 -13.14 11.98
N LYS A 62 8.60 -12.65 10.92
CA LYS A 62 8.24 -13.43 9.72
C LYS A 62 9.36 -13.39 8.69
N SER A 63 9.39 -14.38 7.80
CA SER A 63 10.30 -14.33 6.65
C SER A 63 9.82 -13.36 5.58
N GLU A 64 10.75 -12.78 4.82
CA GLU A 64 10.42 -11.92 3.67
C GLU A 64 9.56 -12.66 2.63
N GLY A 65 9.78 -13.96 2.43
CA GLY A 65 8.97 -14.78 1.53
C GLY A 65 7.52 -14.93 1.99
N GLU A 66 7.29 -15.14 3.29
CA GLU A 66 5.93 -15.17 3.85
C GLU A 66 5.22 -13.81 3.73
N LEU A 67 5.96 -12.72 3.95
CA LEU A 67 5.42 -11.36 3.80
C LEU A 67 5.10 -11.05 2.34
N LYS A 68 5.98 -11.42 1.41
CA LYS A 68 5.76 -11.25 -0.03
C LYS A 68 4.45 -11.92 -0.45
N GLN A 69 4.32 -13.21 -0.16
CA GLN A 69 3.12 -13.97 -0.49
C GLN A 69 1.87 -13.39 0.20
N GLY A 70 1.99 -12.97 1.45
CA GLY A 70 0.89 -12.34 2.19
C GLY A 70 0.46 -11.01 1.57
N TYR A 71 1.40 -10.15 1.15
CA TYR A 71 1.09 -8.89 0.48
C TYR A 71 0.44 -9.12 -0.88
N GLU A 72 0.91 -10.09 -1.66
CA GLU A 72 0.27 -10.47 -2.93
C GLU A 72 -1.19 -10.87 -2.70
N GLU A 73 -1.45 -11.76 -1.75
CA GLU A 73 -2.80 -12.23 -1.44
C GLU A 73 -3.71 -11.11 -0.92
N VAL A 74 -3.19 -10.23 -0.06
CA VAL A 74 -3.93 -9.09 0.48
C VAL A 74 -4.25 -8.08 -0.61
N LEU A 75 -3.30 -7.74 -1.48
CA LEU A 75 -3.54 -6.83 -2.60
C LEU A 75 -4.57 -7.41 -3.56
N PHE A 76 -4.48 -8.71 -3.89
CA PHE A 76 -5.49 -9.38 -4.71
C PHE A 76 -6.89 -9.32 -4.11
N LYS A 77 -7.02 -9.67 -2.81
CA LYS A 77 -8.30 -9.63 -2.11
C LYS A 77 -8.87 -8.23 -2.03
N CYS A 78 -8.04 -7.24 -1.69
CA CYS A 78 -8.47 -5.86 -1.65
C CYS A 78 -8.92 -5.38 -3.03
N TYR A 79 -8.29 -5.83 -4.10
CA TYR A 79 -8.71 -5.48 -5.46
C TYR A 79 -10.06 -6.13 -5.87
N ASP A 80 -10.29 -7.38 -5.49
CA ASP A 80 -11.54 -8.09 -5.81
C ASP A 80 -12.72 -7.62 -4.95
N GLU A 81 -12.47 -7.27 -3.69
CA GLU A 81 -13.51 -6.79 -2.76
C GLU A 81 -13.97 -5.36 -3.09
N ILE A 82 -13.17 -4.58 -3.83
CA ILE A 82 -13.32 -3.13 -3.87
C ILE A 82 -13.40 -2.56 -5.28
N LYS A 83 -14.36 -1.65 -5.49
CA LYS A 83 -14.60 -0.95 -6.76
C LYS A 83 -14.09 0.50 -6.80
N SER A 84 -13.43 1.00 -5.76
CA SER A 84 -12.92 2.38 -5.67
C SER A 84 -11.51 2.45 -5.02
N PHE A 85 -10.70 3.43 -5.42
CA PHE A 85 -9.32 3.57 -4.91
C PHE A 85 -9.27 3.93 -3.41
N ASP A 86 -10.21 4.73 -2.90
CA ASP A 86 -10.26 5.11 -1.48
C ASP A 86 -10.47 3.88 -0.58
N ASP A 87 -11.29 2.95 -1.02
CA ASP A 87 -11.61 1.73 -0.28
C ASP A 87 -10.41 0.75 -0.27
N ILE A 88 -9.53 0.76 -1.28
CA ILE A 88 -8.30 -0.06 -1.31
C ILE A 88 -7.39 0.28 -0.14
N SER A 89 -7.22 1.57 0.16
CA SER A 89 -6.41 2.02 1.30
C SER A 89 -6.96 1.49 2.62
N VAL A 90 -8.29 1.52 2.80
CA VAL A 90 -8.97 1.00 3.99
C VAL A 90 -8.75 -0.51 4.12
N CYS A 91 -8.91 -1.27 3.02
CA CYS A 91 -8.70 -2.71 3.06
C CYS A 91 -7.26 -3.11 3.38
N LEU A 92 -6.28 -2.41 2.81
CA LEU A 92 -4.87 -2.65 3.13
C LEU A 92 -4.59 -2.35 4.61
N THR A 93 -5.12 -1.23 5.12
CA THR A 93 -4.98 -0.84 6.54
C THR A 93 -5.60 -1.87 7.48
N GLU A 94 -6.64 -2.59 7.07
CA GLU A 94 -7.24 -3.65 7.89
C GLU A 94 -6.52 -5.00 7.79
N LYS A 95 -6.12 -5.41 6.57
CA LYS A 95 -5.61 -6.77 6.32
C LYS A 95 -4.10 -6.90 6.51
N VAL A 96 -3.31 -5.86 6.22
CA VAL A 96 -1.84 -5.90 6.40
C VAL A 96 -1.43 -6.10 7.87
N PRO A 97 -2.00 -5.39 8.86
CA PRO A 97 -1.75 -5.68 10.28
C PRO A 97 -2.04 -7.13 10.67
N LYS A 98 -3.17 -7.67 10.21
CA LYS A 98 -3.59 -9.06 10.49
C LYS A 98 -2.60 -10.08 9.91
N MET A 99 -2.13 -9.87 8.69
CA MET A 99 -1.20 -10.76 8.00
C MET A 99 0.20 -10.72 8.64
N THR A 100 0.65 -9.54 9.05
CA THR A 100 1.96 -9.33 9.67
C THR A 100 1.98 -9.65 11.17
N GLY A 101 0.82 -9.66 11.82
CA GLY A 101 0.72 -9.79 13.28
C GLY A 101 1.16 -8.53 14.03
N LEU A 102 1.34 -7.42 13.33
CA LEU A 102 1.75 -6.12 13.87
C LEU A 102 0.55 -5.17 13.94
N THR A 103 0.60 -4.18 14.81
CA THR A 103 -0.35 -3.05 14.76
C THR A 103 0.03 -2.06 13.65
N ALA A 104 -0.91 -1.22 13.22
CA ALA A 104 -0.62 -0.15 12.25
C ALA A 104 0.52 0.78 12.74
N GLU A 105 0.54 1.11 14.03
CA GLU A 105 1.62 1.92 14.63
C GLU A 105 2.98 1.20 14.65
N GLN A 106 2.98 -0.13 14.76
CA GLN A 106 4.22 -0.91 14.67
C GLN A 106 4.72 -0.98 13.23
N LEU A 107 3.81 -1.16 12.26
CA LEU A 107 4.16 -1.14 10.84
C LEU A 107 4.78 0.20 10.44
N ASP A 108 4.19 1.32 10.85
CA ASP A 108 4.69 2.68 10.58
C ASP A 108 6.13 2.87 11.09
N LYS A 109 6.43 2.39 12.30
CA LYS A 109 7.78 2.42 12.89
C LYS A 109 8.78 1.47 12.23
N CYS A 110 8.29 0.49 11.49
CA CYS A 110 9.11 -0.53 10.84
C CYS A 110 9.40 -0.20 9.37
N VAL A 111 8.64 0.69 8.76
CA VAL A 111 8.96 1.22 7.44
C VAL A 111 10.08 2.26 7.60
N PRO A 112 11.15 2.18 6.80
CA PRO A 112 12.23 3.18 6.88
C PRO A 112 11.70 4.59 6.52
N ASP A 113 12.08 5.59 7.33
CA ASP A 113 11.70 7.02 7.21
C ASP A 113 12.17 7.69 5.89
N ASP A 114 12.98 6.99 5.08
CA ASP A 114 13.67 7.48 3.88
C ASP A 114 12.93 7.16 2.56
N MET A 115 11.62 6.85 2.62
CA MET A 115 10.76 6.62 1.45
C MET A 115 9.79 7.77 1.17
#